data_AF-A0A699ZLI5-F1
#
_entry.id   AF-A0A699ZLI5-F1
#
_cell.length_a   1.000
_cell.length_b   1.000
_cell.length_c   1.000
_cell.angle_alpha   90.00
_cell.angle_beta   90.00
_cell.angle_gamma   90.00
#
_symmetry.space_group_name_H-M   'P 1'
#
loop_
_entity.id
_entity.type
_entity.pdbx_description
1 polymer ?
#
loop_
_entity_poly.entity_id
_entity_poly.type
_entity_poly.pdbx_seq_one_letter_code
_entity_poly.pdbx_strand_id
1 'polypeptide(L)'
;MLSKCSGNSVQSLRAARYPGVALAAKRIIRVASAASRLEPESYCVLGLAHCFEKSDEGKLVDRMVIEPLSASSMECLATGAQTSFKVVAGVTLGTALARDLSQLPAELQSGRFCDTWDVRCEAAARTWTRPHAQDNLMDLVPLGRVRGSFNFSLEDKRVLNLTVEIKDEDNVKQDMSIDVYGRKEKSEAAEAKVAAALSKQEAKEQEQDELDQLLALLVGYSKHLFVPAISLYLHGVLCHTFPHGGIAYQIALYRCKPLEDPSPPEGTVNDCVTQCVRACDYSTDTITECT
;
A
#
# COMPACT_ATOMS: atom_id res chain seq x y z
N MET A 1 -26.85 59.56 -30.84
CA MET A 1 -25.68 60.44 -31.07
C MET A 1 -24.76 60.27 -29.87
N LEU A 2 -23.79 59.36 -29.96
CA LEU A 2 -22.38 59.62 -30.33
C LEU A 2 -21.63 60.52 -29.34
N SER A 3 -20.63 59.95 -28.65
CA SER A 3 -19.27 60.49 -28.41
C SER A 3 -18.67 59.76 -27.20
N LYS A 4 -17.78 58.76 -27.32
CA LYS A 4 -16.33 58.80 -27.62
C LYS A 4 -15.52 59.84 -26.82
N CYS A 5 -14.84 59.36 -25.77
CA CYS A 5 -13.52 59.83 -25.32
C CYS A 5 -12.72 58.54 -25.06
N SER A 6 -11.69 58.10 -25.80
CA SER A 6 -10.48 58.69 -26.36
C SER A 6 -9.46 59.16 -25.32
N GLY A 7 -8.41 58.35 -25.15
CA GLY A 7 -7.03 58.83 -24.93
C GLY A 7 -6.55 58.90 -23.48
N ASN A 8 -5.61 58.02 -23.14
CA ASN A 8 -4.39 58.38 -22.41
C ASN A 8 -3.34 57.32 -22.74
N SER A 9 -2.47 57.61 -23.70
CA SER A 9 -1.20 58.33 -23.56
C SER A 9 -0.07 57.35 -23.27
N VAL A 10 0.59 56.97 -24.35
CA VAL A 10 1.89 56.29 -24.36
C VAL A 10 2.90 57.30 -23.83
N GLN A 11 3.49 57.05 -22.67
CA GLN A 11 4.76 57.65 -22.29
C GLN A 11 5.82 56.56 -22.23
N SER A 12 6.75 56.69 -23.18
CA SER A 12 7.99 55.94 -23.26
C SER A 12 8.91 56.35 -22.11
N LEU A 13 9.42 55.37 -21.37
CA LEU A 13 10.72 55.51 -20.72
C LEU A 13 11.62 54.35 -21.15
N ARG A 14 12.80 54.75 -21.59
CA ARG A 14 13.79 53.97 -22.30
C ARG A 14 14.45 52.95 -21.37
N ALA A 15 14.65 51.78 -21.96
CA ALA A 15 15.56 50.71 -21.61
C ALA A 15 16.83 51.14 -20.85
N ALA A 16 16.96 50.69 -19.62
CA ALA A 16 18.25 50.35 -19.02
C ALA A 16 18.42 48.83 -19.15
N ARG A 17 19.47 48.45 -19.89
CA ARG A 17 19.84 47.08 -20.26
C ARG A 17 20.30 46.29 -19.03
N TYR A 18 19.58 45.25 -18.68
CA TYR A 18 20.14 44.02 -18.10
C TYR A 18 19.42 42.82 -18.73
N PRO A 19 20.11 41.95 -19.47
CA PRO A 19 19.51 40.79 -20.12
C PRO A 19 19.46 39.61 -19.14
N GLY A 20 18.30 38.95 -19.03
CA GLY A 20 18.07 37.83 -18.12
C GLY A 20 17.89 38.34 -16.68
N VAL A 21 16.73 38.24 -16.05
CA VAL A 21 16.05 36.99 -15.74
C VAL A 21 14.56 37.29 -15.78
N ALA A 22 13.81 36.65 -16.66
CA ALA A 22 12.36 36.69 -16.58
C ALA A 22 11.99 36.13 -15.20
N LEU A 23 11.36 36.93 -14.34
CA LEU A 23 10.67 36.43 -13.17
C LEU A 23 9.60 35.47 -13.72
N ALA A 24 9.92 34.18 -13.77
CA ALA A 24 8.95 33.14 -13.98
C ALA A 24 8.01 33.25 -12.79
N ALA A 25 6.89 33.95 -12.98
CA ALA A 25 5.79 33.94 -12.06
C ALA A 25 5.53 32.47 -11.75
N LYS A 26 5.82 32.03 -10.53
CA LYS A 26 5.41 30.73 -10.02
C LYS A 26 3.91 30.68 -10.27
N ARG A 27 3.52 30.00 -11.34
CA ARG A 27 2.14 29.62 -11.58
C ARG A 27 1.86 28.62 -10.48
N ILE A 28 1.48 29.14 -9.32
CA ILE A 28 0.74 28.38 -8.33
C ILE A 28 -0.45 27.91 -9.16
N ILE A 29 -0.40 26.67 -9.61
CA ILE A 29 -1.58 25.95 -10.01
C ILE A 29 -2.35 25.88 -8.70
N ARG A 30 -3.16 26.91 -8.43
CA ARG A 30 -4.34 26.72 -7.62
C ARG A 30 -5.09 25.66 -8.41
N VAL A 31 -4.91 24.40 -8.02
CA VAL A 31 -5.94 23.41 -8.26
C VAL A 31 -7.15 24.07 -7.66
N ALA A 32 -8.00 24.62 -8.52
CA ALA A 32 -9.25 25.18 -8.07
C ALA A 32 -9.99 23.98 -7.48
N SER A 33 -9.89 23.86 -6.16
CA SER A 33 -10.81 23.11 -5.30
C SER A 33 -12.19 23.78 -5.36
N ALA A 34 -12.64 24.13 -6.57
CA ALA A 34 -14.05 24.14 -6.87
C ALA A 34 -14.36 22.68 -7.21
N ALA A 35 -14.39 21.82 -6.18
CA ALA A 35 -15.30 20.69 -6.27
C ALA A 35 -16.66 21.35 -6.47
N SER A 36 -17.11 21.44 -7.73
CA SER A 36 -18.48 21.81 -8.03
C SER A 36 -19.33 20.90 -7.16
N ARG A 37 -19.99 21.49 -6.17
CA ARG A 37 -20.79 20.75 -5.22
C ARG A 37 -21.79 19.96 -6.05
N LEU A 38 -21.80 18.65 -5.88
CA LEU A 38 -22.77 17.83 -6.57
C LEU A 38 -24.13 18.11 -5.94
N GLU A 39 -25.12 18.36 -6.79
CA GLU A 39 -26.50 18.50 -6.33
C GLU A 39 -27.05 17.12 -5.94
N PRO A 40 -27.99 17.03 -4.98
CA PRO A 40 -28.62 15.76 -4.61
C PRO A 40 -29.26 15.02 -5.78
N GLU A 41 -29.71 15.75 -6.80
CA GLU A 41 -30.32 15.22 -8.02
C GLU A 41 -29.28 14.67 -9.01
N SER A 42 -27.98 14.83 -8.73
CA SER A 42 -26.91 14.31 -9.57
C SER A 42 -27.06 12.80 -9.76
N TYR A 43 -26.81 12.34 -10.98
CA TYR A 43 -26.91 10.94 -11.33
C TYR A 43 -25.79 10.11 -10.68
N CYS A 44 -26.14 8.93 -10.16
CA CYS A 44 -25.23 7.97 -9.56
C CYS A 44 -25.66 6.55 -9.96
N VAL A 45 -24.72 5.61 -9.98
CA VAL A 45 -25.00 4.20 -10.22
C VAL A 45 -24.56 3.39 -9.02
N LEU A 46 -25.43 2.50 -8.57
CA LEU A 46 -25.13 1.54 -7.50
C LEU A 46 -25.11 0.13 -8.08
N GLY A 47 -24.14 -0.69 -7.67
CA GLY A 47 -24.04 -2.09 -8.03
C GLY A 47 -24.10 -3.00 -6.82
N LEU A 48 -24.72 -4.17 -6.97
CA LEU A 48 -24.72 -5.23 -5.97
C LEU A 48 -23.64 -6.25 -6.30
N ALA A 49 -22.53 -6.19 -5.58
CA ALA A 49 -21.42 -7.12 -5.69
C ALA A 49 -21.64 -8.35 -4.79
N HIS A 50 -21.27 -9.52 -5.29
CA HIS A 50 -21.07 -10.72 -4.50
C HIS A 50 -19.59 -10.76 -4.09
N CYS A 51 -19.31 -10.56 -2.82
CA CYS A 51 -17.98 -10.58 -2.24
C CYS A 51 -17.88 -11.64 -1.14
N PHE A 52 -16.68 -11.86 -0.64
CA PHE A 52 -16.39 -12.81 0.43
C PHE A 52 -15.68 -12.12 1.59
N GLU A 53 -15.90 -12.62 2.80
CA GLU A 53 -15.12 -12.27 3.99
C GLU A 53 -14.55 -13.53 4.61
N LYS A 54 -13.27 -13.48 5.04
CA LYS A 54 -12.68 -14.53 5.88
C LYS A 54 -13.22 -14.39 7.31
N SER A 55 -13.83 -15.44 7.84
CA SER A 55 -14.17 -15.52 9.27
C SER A 55 -12.93 -15.77 10.12
N ASP A 56 -13.06 -15.63 11.44
CA ASP A 56 -11.97 -15.92 12.39
C ASP A 56 -11.51 -17.39 12.34
N GLU A 57 -12.37 -18.29 11.87
CA GLU A 57 -12.06 -19.71 11.62
C GLU A 57 -11.33 -19.95 10.29
N GLY A 58 -11.09 -18.90 9.50
CA GLY A 58 -10.44 -18.97 8.18
C GLY A 58 -11.37 -19.41 7.02
N LYS A 59 -12.68 -19.55 7.25
CA LYS A 59 -13.65 -19.90 6.19
C LYS A 59 -14.13 -18.65 5.45
N LEU A 60 -14.39 -18.78 4.16
CA LEU A 60 -14.98 -17.70 3.36
C LEU A 60 -16.51 -17.68 3.53
N VAL A 61 -17.05 -16.53 3.90
CA VAL A 61 -18.48 -16.28 4.06
C VAL A 61 -18.95 -15.33 2.96
N ASP A 62 -20.07 -15.66 2.32
CA ASP A 62 -20.69 -14.85 1.28
C ASP A 62 -21.23 -13.52 1.84
N ARG A 63 -20.94 -12.42 1.15
CA ARG A 63 -21.41 -11.08 1.46
C ARG A 63 -21.90 -10.36 0.22
N MET A 64 -23.14 -9.90 0.27
CA MET A 64 -23.71 -9.03 -0.75
C MET A 64 -23.44 -7.58 -0.38
N VAL A 65 -22.71 -6.85 -1.22
CA VAL A 65 -22.26 -5.48 -0.94
C VAL A 65 -22.74 -4.53 -2.02
N ILE A 66 -23.40 -3.46 -1.60
CA ILE A 66 -23.80 -2.34 -2.46
C ILE A 66 -22.59 -1.42 -2.59
N GLU A 67 -22.17 -1.14 -3.82
CA GLU A 67 -21.07 -0.23 -4.13
C GLU A 67 -21.50 0.82 -5.16
N PRO A 68 -21.10 2.09 -5.00
CA PRO A 68 -21.26 3.07 -6.05
C PRO A 68 -20.25 2.80 -7.18
N LEU A 69 -20.71 2.90 -8.43
CA LEU A 69 -19.92 2.64 -9.63
C LEU A 69 -19.58 3.91 -10.37
N SER A 70 -18.33 4.00 -10.81
CA SER A 70 -17.91 5.04 -11.76
C SER A 70 -18.40 4.74 -13.17
N ALA A 71 -18.41 5.78 -14.01
CA ALA A 71 -18.67 5.65 -15.44
C ALA A 71 -17.75 4.62 -16.12
N SER A 72 -16.44 4.63 -15.78
CA SER A 72 -15.48 3.68 -16.34
C SER A 72 -15.77 2.23 -15.96
N SER A 73 -16.19 1.97 -14.72
CA SER A 73 -16.60 0.62 -14.30
C SER A 73 -17.83 0.15 -15.08
N MET A 74 -18.80 1.05 -15.32
CA MET A 74 -19.98 0.74 -16.13
C MET A 74 -19.64 0.45 -17.59
N GLU A 75 -18.69 1.17 -18.17
CA GLU A 75 -18.20 0.90 -19.52
C GLU A 75 -17.59 -0.50 -19.62
N CYS A 76 -16.71 -0.89 -18.68
CA CYS A 76 -16.14 -2.25 -18.64
C CYS A 76 -17.21 -3.33 -18.50
N LEU A 77 -18.22 -3.10 -17.66
CA LEU A 77 -19.35 -4.01 -17.51
C LEU A 77 -20.14 -4.14 -18.82
N ALA A 78 -20.32 -3.04 -19.55
CA ALA A 78 -21.03 -3.03 -20.83
C ALA A 78 -20.27 -3.78 -21.93
N THR A 79 -18.94 -3.79 -21.89
CA THR A 79 -18.10 -4.56 -22.82
C THR A 79 -18.11 -6.07 -22.54
N GLY A 80 -18.74 -6.52 -21.45
CA GLY A 80 -18.82 -7.93 -21.07
C GLY A 80 -17.64 -8.44 -20.23
N ALA A 81 -16.89 -7.53 -19.59
CA ALA A 81 -15.84 -7.91 -18.66
C ALA A 81 -16.41 -8.78 -17.53
N GLN A 82 -15.62 -9.77 -17.11
CA GLN A 82 -15.99 -10.64 -15.99
C GLN A 82 -16.15 -9.81 -14.73
N THR A 83 -17.21 -10.08 -13.95
CA THR A 83 -17.59 -9.21 -12.85
C THR A 83 -18.12 -9.97 -11.63
N SER A 84 -17.99 -9.35 -10.46
CA SER A 84 -18.65 -9.76 -9.22
C SER A 84 -20.02 -9.09 -9.02
N PHE A 85 -20.40 -8.15 -9.89
CA PHE A 85 -21.69 -7.46 -9.81
C PHE A 85 -22.82 -8.30 -10.42
N LYS A 86 -23.88 -8.56 -9.65
CA LYS A 86 -25.08 -9.26 -10.14
C LYS A 86 -26.02 -8.31 -10.88
N VAL A 87 -26.24 -7.13 -10.31
CA VAL A 87 -27.13 -6.10 -10.82
C VAL A 87 -26.54 -4.71 -10.56
N VAL A 88 -26.97 -3.74 -11.36
CA VAL A 88 -26.72 -2.31 -11.16
C VAL A 88 -27.99 -1.51 -11.36
N ALA A 89 -28.12 -0.39 -10.65
CA ALA A 89 -29.25 0.51 -10.75
C ALA A 89 -28.81 1.97 -10.84
N GLY A 90 -29.50 2.75 -11.68
CA GLY A 90 -29.35 4.20 -11.75
C GLY A 90 -30.20 4.86 -10.67
N VAL A 91 -29.59 5.70 -9.84
CA VAL A 91 -30.25 6.42 -8.74
C VAL A 91 -29.77 7.88 -8.69
N THR A 92 -30.42 8.70 -7.87
CA THR A 92 -29.90 10.04 -7.55
C THR A 92 -28.89 9.93 -6.41
N LEU A 93 -27.94 10.87 -6.37
CA LEU A 93 -26.95 10.96 -5.30
C LEU A 93 -27.62 11.15 -3.92
N GLY A 94 -28.70 11.93 -3.85
CA GLY A 94 -29.48 12.13 -2.63
C GLY A 94 -30.06 10.83 -2.09
N THR A 95 -30.65 9.99 -2.94
CA THR A 95 -31.14 8.66 -2.55
C THR A 95 -29.99 7.75 -2.12
N ALA A 96 -28.85 7.76 -2.81
CA ALA A 96 -27.68 6.98 -2.42
C ALA A 96 -27.13 7.41 -1.05
N LEU A 97 -27.02 8.72 -0.79
CA LEU A 97 -26.49 9.27 0.47
C LEU A 97 -27.47 9.13 1.65
N ALA A 98 -28.77 8.96 1.40
CA ALA A 98 -29.75 8.69 2.46
C ALA A 98 -29.51 7.35 3.17
N ARG A 99 -28.79 6.41 2.52
CA ARG A 99 -28.48 5.06 3.03
C ARG A 99 -29.72 4.28 3.49
N ASP A 100 -30.86 4.56 2.86
CA ASP A 100 -32.12 3.89 3.14
C ASP A 100 -32.37 2.79 2.10
N LEU A 101 -32.27 1.53 2.53
CA LEU A 101 -32.50 0.38 1.66
C LEU A 101 -33.94 0.38 1.09
N SER A 102 -34.92 0.92 1.80
CA SER A 102 -36.31 0.92 1.34
C SER A 102 -36.55 1.83 0.12
N GLN A 103 -35.66 2.81 -0.10
CA GLN A 103 -35.69 3.71 -1.26
C GLN A 103 -34.94 3.13 -2.47
N LEU A 104 -34.18 2.05 -2.28
CA LEU A 104 -33.48 1.38 -3.36
C LEU A 104 -34.37 0.34 -4.05
N PRO A 105 -34.13 0.04 -5.34
CA PRO A 105 -34.78 -1.08 -6.03
C PRO A 105 -34.64 -2.39 -5.25
N ALA A 106 -35.67 -3.23 -5.30
CA ALA A 106 -35.79 -4.46 -4.51
C ALA A 106 -34.58 -5.38 -4.64
N GLU A 107 -33.95 -5.41 -5.81
CA GLU A 107 -32.78 -6.22 -6.13
C GLU A 107 -31.55 -5.82 -5.29
N LEU A 108 -31.40 -4.54 -4.95
CA LEU A 108 -30.28 -4.03 -4.15
C LEU A 108 -30.51 -4.21 -2.64
N GLN A 109 -31.74 -4.40 -2.18
CA GLN A 109 -32.10 -4.38 -0.75
C GLN A 109 -31.47 -5.52 0.07
N SER A 110 -31.02 -6.58 -0.60
CA SER A 110 -30.33 -7.71 0.04
C SER A 110 -28.88 -7.41 0.45
N GLY A 111 -28.30 -6.30 -0.05
CA GLY A 111 -26.91 -5.94 0.19
C GLY A 111 -26.72 -5.02 1.40
N ARG A 112 -25.49 -5.03 1.93
CA ARG A 112 -25.01 -4.00 2.88
C ARG A 112 -24.23 -2.93 2.14
N PHE A 113 -24.26 -1.69 2.61
CA PHE A 113 -23.44 -0.61 2.06
C PHE A 113 -21.94 -0.89 2.28
N CYS A 114 -21.11 -0.51 1.29
CA CYS A 114 -19.66 -0.67 1.39
C CYS A 114 -19.00 0.36 2.32
N ASP A 115 -17.74 0.09 2.66
CA ASP A 115 -16.94 1.01 3.46
C ASP A 115 -16.68 2.33 2.74
N THR A 116 -16.58 3.39 3.53
CA THR A 116 -16.33 4.76 3.03
C THR A 116 -17.40 5.24 2.02
N TRP A 117 -18.65 4.81 2.24
CA TRP A 117 -19.80 4.99 1.35
C TRP A 117 -19.96 6.42 0.81
N ASP A 118 -20.01 7.44 1.67
CA ASP A 118 -20.35 8.80 1.25
C ASP A 118 -19.30 9.36 0.27
N VAL A 119 -18.02 9.18 0.61
CA VAL A 119 -16.90 9.63 -0.23
C VAL A 119 -16.90 8.88 -1.56
N ARG A 120 -17.18 7.57 -1.55
CA ARG A 120 -17.26 6.76 -2.77
C ARG A 120 -18.46 7.15 -3.65
N CYS A 121 -19.61 7.47 -3.05
CA CYS A 121 -20.80 7.93 -3.78
C CYS A 121 -20.54 9.26 -4.47
N GLU A 122 -19.98 10.24 -3.75
CA GLU A 122 -19.61 11.51 -4.36
C GLU A 122 -18.56 11.34 -5.45
N ALA A 123 -17.52 10.53 -5.21
CA ALA A 123 -16.49 10.27 -6.21
C ALA A 123 -17.06 9.61 -7.47
N ALA A 124 -17.92 8.60 -7.31
CA ALA A 124 -18.60 7.95 -8.42
C ALA A 124 -19.49 8.93 -9.19
N ALA A 125 -20.34 9.70 -8.50
CA ALA A 125 -21.21 10.71 -9.11
C ALA A 125 -20.43 11.77 -9.90
N ARG A 126 -19.25 12.20 -9.42
CA ARG A 126 -18.37 13.11 -10.19
C ARG A 126 -17.91 12.53 -11.53
N THR A 127 -17.79 11.21 -11.65
CA THR A 127 -17.41 10.60 -12.95
C THR A 127 -18.53 10.68 -13.98
N TRP A 128 -19.79 10.74 -13.52
CA TRP A 128 -20.98 10.82 -14.36
C TRP A 128 -21.31 12.23 -14.87
N THR A 129 -20.68 13.27 -14.33
CA THR A 129 -20.83 14.64 -14.83
C THR A 129 -20.03 14.90 -16.11
N ARG A 130 -19.21 13.95 -16.57
CA ARG A 130 -18.41 14.09 -17.78
C ARG A 130 -19.29 13.90 -19.02
N PRO A 131 -19.13 14.71 -20.09
CA PRO A 131 -19.96 14.59 -21.30
C PRO A 131 -20.00 13.18 -21.88
N HIS A 132 -18.85 12.52 -21.99
CA HIS A 132 -18.77 11.14 -22.48
C HIS A 132 -19.67 10.16 -21.72
N ALA A 133 -19.75 10.28 -20.39
CA ALA A 133 -20.60 9.42 -19.58
C ALA A 133 -22.09 9.71 -19.79
N GLN A 134 -22.44 11.00 -19.94
CA GLN A 134 -23.82 11.43 -20.18
C GLN A 134 -24.33 10.97 -21.55
N ASP A 135 -23.50 11.10 -22.57
CA ASP A 135 -23.89 10.83 -23.96
C ASP A 135 -23.90 9.32 -24.30
N ASN A 136 -23.02 8.52 -23.69
CA ASN A 136 -22.80 7.13 -24.11
C ASN A 136 -23.23 6.07 -23.08
N LEU A 137 -23.25 6.41 -21.79
CA LEU A 137 -23.39 5.40 -20.73
C LEU A 137 -24.70 5.53 -19.95
N MET A 138 -25.33 6.71 -19.89
CA MET A 138 -26.58 6.89 -19.14
C MET A 138 -27.74 6.06 -19.70
N ASP A 139 -27.77 5.81 -21.01
CA ASP A 139 -28.79 4.96 -21.64
C ASP A 139 -28.64 3.48 -21.26
N LEU A 140 -27.45 3.06 -20.83
CA LEU A 140 -27.22 1.68 -20.41
C LEU A 140 -27.99 1.33 -19.14
N VAL A 141 -28.10 2.28 -18.21
CA VAL A 141 -28.82 2.13 -16.94
C VAL A 141 -29.53 3.44 -16.63
N PRO A 142 -30.74 3.69 -17.15
CA PRO A 142 -31.44 4.94 -16.88
C PRO A 142 -31.79 5.11 -15.39
N LEU A 143 -32.05 6.35 -14.97
CA LEU A 143 -32.50 6.65 -13.60
C LEU A 143 -33.74 5.81 -13.23
N GLY A 144 -33.71 5.18 -12.06
CA GLY A 144 -34.79 4.33 -11.55
C GLY A 144 -34.89 2.96 -12.22
N ARG A 145 -33.97 2.62 -13.15
CA ARG A 145 -33.91 1.31 -13.79
C ARG A 145 -32.82 0.45 -13.19
N VAL A 146 -33.09 -0.84 -13.17
CA VAL A 146 -32.13 -1.89 -12.81
C VAL A 146 -31.74 -2.62 -14.08
N ARG A 147 -30.44 -2.87 -14.23
CA ARG A 147 -29.88 -3.72 -15.26
C ARG A 147 -29.15 -4.89 -14.61
N GLY A 148 -29.37 -6.08 -15.16
CA GLY A 148 -28.66 -7.29 -14.79
C GLY A 148 -28.00 -7.92 -16.02
N SER A 149 -27.75 -9.22 -15.94
CA SER A 149 -27.21 -10.04 -17.03
C SER A 149 -25.81 -9.64 -17.48
N PHE A 150 -24.95 -9.25 -16.54
CA PHE A 150 -23.51 -9.10 -16.78
C PHE A 150 -22.82 -10.46 -16.81
N ASN A 151 -21.56 -10.49 -17.26
CA ASN A 151 -20.70 -11.66 -17.22
C ASN A 151 -20.24 -11.97 -15.78
N PHE A 152 -21.20 -12.38 -14.95
CA PHE A 152 -21.01 -12.65 -13.53
C PHE A 152 -20.23 -13.94 -13.31
N SER A 153 -19.17 -13.90 -12.53
CA SER A 153 -18.36 -15.07 -12.18
C SER A 153 -17.95 -15.08 -10.72
N LEU A 154 -17.83 -16.29 -10.18
CA LEU A 154 -17.33 -16.58 -8.83
C LEU A 154 -16.01 -17.37 -8.85
N GLU A 155 -15.38 -17.51 -10.03
CA GLU A 155 -14.06 -18.13 -10.17
C GLU A 155 -13.01 -17.30 -9.42
N ASP A 156 -12.95 -16.00 -9.73
CA ASP A 156 -12.09 -15.03 -9.05
C ASP A 156 -12.82 -14.40 -7.85
N LYS A 157 -12.57 -14.96 -6.67
CA LYS A 157 -13.23 -14.53 -5.42
C LYS A 157 -12.69 -13.19 -4.93
N ARG A 158 -13.56 -12.18 -4.93
CA ARG A 158 -13.27 -10.88 -4.31
C ARG A 158 -13.43 -10.95 -2.80
N VAL A 159 -12.32 -10.97 -2.05
CA VAL A 159 -12.29 -11.02 -0.58
C VAL A 159 -12.06 -9.63 0.00
N LEU A 160 -12.95 -9.14 0.88
CA LEU A 160 -12.92 -7.75 1.37
C LEU A 160 -11.89 -7.49 2.47
N ASN A 161 -11.71 -8.44 3.39
CA ASN A 161 -10.81 -8.32 4.54
C ASN A 161 -9.43 -8.96 4.30
N LEU A 162 -8.99 -9.01 3.04
CA LEU A 162 -7.67 -9.54 2.71
C LEU A 162 -6.62 -8.44 2.85
N THR A 163 -5.82 -8.51 3.92
CA THR A 163 -4.60 -7.72 4.02
C THR A 163 -3.49 -8.46 3.27
N VAL A 164 -2.97 -7.83 2.22
CA VAL A 164 -1.80 -8.34 1.50
C VAL A 164 -0.56 -7.82 2.20
N GLU A 165 0.15 -8.71 2.87
CA GLU A 165 1.48 -8.42 3.42
C GLU A 165 2.51 -8.54 2.31
N ILE A 166 3.03 -7.40 1.85
CA ILE A 166 4.08 -7.37 0.82
C ILE A 166 5.38 -7.76 1.49
N LYS A 167 5.99 -8.85 1.03
CA LYS A 167 7.30 -9.28 1.54
C LYS A 167 8.42 -8.86 0.59
N ASP A 168 9.65 -8.84 1.09
CA ASP A 168 10.82 -8.50 0.26
C ASP A 168 11.01 -9.49 -0.89
N GLU A 169 10.52 -10.73 -0.74
CA GLU A 169 10.53 -11.74 -1.81
C GLU A 169 9.56 -11.42 -2.96
N ASP A 170 8.51 -10.62 -2.72
CA ASP A 170 7.58 -10.16 -3.76
C ASP A 170 8.16 -9.02 -4.62
N ASN A 171 9.34 -8.50 -4.25
CA ASN A 171 10.02 -7.43 -4.95
C ASN A 171 10.67 -7.95 -6.25
N VAL A 172 9.88 -8.04 -7.32
CA VAL A 172 10.38 -8.30 -8.68
C VAL A 172 11.29 -7.16 -9.11
N LYS A 173 12.59 -7.45 -9.27
CA LYS A 173 13.59 -6.50 -9.80
C LYS A 173 13.21 -6.15 -11.24
N GLN A 174 12.88 -4.87 -11.46
CA GLN A 174 12.49 -4.38 -12.79
C GLN A 174 13.66 -4.39 -13.79
N ASP A 175 14.90 -4.28 -13.31
CA ASP A 175 16.11 -4.35 -14.13
C ASP A 175 17.06 -5.43 -13.58
N MET A 176 17.11 -6.60 -14.22
CA MET A 176 18.10 -7.63 -13.89
C MET A 176 19.54 -7.21 -14.26
N SER A 177 19.70 -6.20 -15.11
CA SER A 177 20.98 -5.74 -15.64
C SER A 177 21.63 -4.62 -14.82
N ILE A 178 20.92 -4.06 -13.83
CA ILE A 178 21.42 -2.94 -13.03
C ILE A 178 21.54 -3.32 -11.54
N ASP A 179 22.41 -4.28 -11.24
CA ASP A 179 22.92 -4.43 -9.87
C ASP A 179 23.98 -3.34 -9.59
N VAL A 180 23.52 -2.10 -9.44
CA VAL A 180 24.37 -0.93 -9.16
C VAL A 180 25.15 -1.07 -7.84
N TYR A 181 24.73 -1.98 -6.96
CA TYR A 181 25.26 -2.08 -5.60
C TYR A 181 25.93 -3.42 -5.28
N GLY A 182 26.22 -4.27 -6.27
CA GLY A 182 26.84 -5.59 -6.05
C GLY A 182 26.10 -6.41 -4.99
N ARG A 183 24.79 -6.21 -4.88
CA ARG A 183 23.98 -6.82 -3.82
C ARG A 183 23.81 -8.31 -4.05
N LYS A 184 23.90 -8.76 -5.31
CA LYS A 184 23.90 -10.18 -5.64
C LYS A 184 25.11 -10.90 -5.05
N GLU A 185 26.31 -10.33 -5.20
CA GLU A 185 27.53 -10.85 -4.56
C GLU A 185 27.41 -10.81 -3.03
N LYS A 186 26.76 -9.79 -2.48
CA LYS A 186 26.56 -9.66 -1.03
C LYS A 186 25.53 -10.67 -0.48
N SER A 187 24.46 -10.97 -1.20
CA SER A 187 23.47 -11.98 -0.78
C SER A 187 24.04 -13.39 -0.95
N GLU A 188 24.70 -13.69 -2.07
CA GLU A 188 25.39 -14.97 -2.30
C GLU A 188 26.48 -15.19 -1.25
N ALA A 189 27.25 -14.15 -0.88
CA ALA A 189 28.23 -14.23 0.20
C ALA A 189 27.59 -14.37 1.60
N ALA A 190 26.41 -13.80 1.82
CA ALA A 190 25.68 -13.96 3.08
C ALA A 190 25.11 -15.38 3.20
N GLU A 191 24.50 -15.90 2.14
CA GLU A 191 23.99 -17.27 2.05
C GLU A 191 25.11 -18.30 2.20
N ALA A 192 26.27 -18.09 1.55
CA ALA A 192 27.44 -18.94 1.72
C ALA A 192 28.00 -18.91 3.15
N LYS A 193 27.96 -17.75 3.83
CA LYS A 193 28.36 -17.65 5.25
C LYS A 193 27.39 -18.35 6.18
N VAL A 194 26.08 -18.28 5.91
CA VAL A 194 25.05 -18.99 6.68
C VAL A 194 25.20 -20.50 6.49
N ALA A 195 25.39 -20.97 5.26
CA ALA A 195 25.63 -22.38 4.96
C ALA A 195 26.92 -22.90 5.62
N ALA A 196 28.00 -22.10 5.61
CA ALA A 196 29.26 -22.44 6.27
C ALA A 196 29.16 -22.39 7.81
N ALA A 197 28.24 -21.61 8.38
CA ALA A 197 27.98 -21.60 9.81
C ALA A 197 27.18 -22.83 10.26
N LEU A 198 26.18 -23.23 9.46
CA LEU A 198 25.40 -24.45 9.69
C LEU A 198 26.28 -25.71 9.63
N SER A 199 27.12 -25.86 8.61
CA SER A 199 28.03 -27.01 8.52
C SER A 199 29.06 -27.08 9.64
N LYS A 200 29.49 -25.92 10.17
CA LYS A 200 30.35 -25.86 11.37
C LYS A 200 29.61 -26.20 12.66
N GLN A 201 28.31 -25.92 12.75
CA GLN A 201 27.49 -26.36 13.89
C GLN A 201 27.30 -27.88 13.84
N GLU A 202 26.94 -28.42 12.67
CA GLU A 202 26.77 -29.88 12.47
C GLU A 202 28.06 -30.65 12.78
N ALA A 203 29.23 -30.15 12.36
CA ALA A 203 30.51 -30.77 12.67
C ALA A 203 30.85 -30.76 14.17
N LYS A 204 30.49 -29.69 14.90
CA LYS A 204 30.70 -29.60 16.35
C LYS A 204 29.76 -30.52 17.12
N GLU A 205 28.53 -30.66 16.65
CA GLU A 205 27.55 -31.56 17.24
C GLU A 205 28.00 -33.03 17.07
N GLN A 206 28.53 -33.39 15.90
CA GLN A 206 29.13 -34.71 15.68
C GLN A 206 30.35 -34.99 16.56
N GLU A 207 31.25 -34.02 16.71
CA GLU A 207 32.43 -34.18 17.60
C GLU A 207 32.01 -34.33 19.07
N GLN A 208 30.95 -33.64 19.48
CA GLN A 208 30.40 -33.75 20.82
C GLN A 208 29.71 -35.11 21.05
N ASP A 209 28.99 -35.62 20.05
CA ASP A 209 28.40 -36.96 20.08
C ASP A 209 29.47 -38.07 20.15
N GLU A 210 30.60 -37.91 19.44
CA GLU A 210 31.74 -38.83 19.53
C GLU A 210 32.38 -38.82 20.91
N LEU A 211 32.54 -37.63 21.51
CA LEU A 211 33.10 -37.48 22.85
C LEU A 211 32.19 -38.13 23.91
N ASP A 212 30.88 -37.95 23.78
CA ASP A 212 29.89 -38.57 24.67
C ASP A 212 29.85 -40.09 24.53
N GLN A 213 30.03 -40.64 23.32
CA GLN A 213 30.18 -42.08 23.12
C GLN A 213 31.45 -42.65 23.77
N LEU A 214 32.58 -41.94 23.67
CA LEU A 214 33.82 -42.35 24.34
C LEU A 214 33.69 -42.29 25.87
N LEU A 215 33.01 -41.28 26.39
CA LEU A 215 32.73 -41.15 27.82
C LEU A 215 31.81 -42.28 28.31
N ALA A 216 30.79 -42.64 27.53
CA ALA A 216 29.90 -43.76 27.84
C ALA A 216 30.66 -45.11 27.89
N LEU A 217 31.63 -45.32 27.00
CA LEU A 217 32.50 -46.50 27.04
C LEU A 217 33.37 -46.50 28.31
N LEU A 218 33.98 -45.37 28.68
CA LEU A 218 34.80 -45.25 29.90
C LEU A 218 33.99 -45.49 31.19
N VAL A 219 32.77 -44.95 31.27
CA VAL A 219 31.86 -45.21 32.40
C VAL A 219 31.38 -46.67 32.41
N GLY A 220 31.25 -47.30 31.23
CA GLY A 220 30.98 -48.73 31.09
C GLY A 220 32.11 -49.61 31.62
N TYR A 221 33.37 -49.23 31.41
CA TYR A 221 34.55 -49.96 31.91
C TYR A 221 34.79 -49.79 33.42
N SER A 222 34.27 -48.72 34.04
CA SER A 222 34.43 -48.49 35.48
C SER A 222 33.45 -49.31 36.34
N LYS A 223 32.35 -49.83 35.77
CA LYS A 223 31.36 -50.65 36.49
C LYS A 223 31.83 -52.08 36.84
N HIS A 224 33.03 -52.50 36.41
CA HIS A 224 33.60 -53.81 36.74
C HIS A 224 34.72 -53.79 37.79
N LEU A 225 35.09 -52.64 38.36
CA LEU A 225 35.95 -52.55 39.54
C LEU A 225 35.40 -51.54 40.56
N PHE A 226 34.26 -51.85 41.16
CA PHE A 226 33.88 -51.22 42.44
C PHE A 226 33.35 -52.28 43.39
N VAL A 227 34.27 -52.86 44.16
CA VAL A 227 33.97 -53.68 45.34
C VAL A 227 33.48 -52.74 46.45
N PRO A 228 32.40 -53.06 47.18
CA PRO A 228 31.86 -52.20 48.21
C PRO A 228 32.59 -52.44 49.54
N ALA A 229 33.16 -51.41 50.14
CA ALA A 229 33.46 -51.42 51.56
C ALA A 229 33.53 -49.99 52.11
N ILE A 230 33.04 -49.86 53.35
CA ILE A 230 33.19 -48.73 54.27
C ILE A 230 32.01 -47.74 54.24
N SER A 231 30.95 -48.21 54.92
CA SER A 231 30.17 -47.42 55.87
C SER A 231 31.06 -46.96 57.03
N LEU A 232 31.03 -45.67 57.38
CA LEU A 232 31.03 -45.15 58.77
C LEU A 232 31.13 -43.61 58.78
N TYR A 233 30.13 -42.98 59.40
CA TYR A 233 30.26 -41.90 60.39
C TYR A 233 31.00 -40.60 59.99
N LEU A 234 30.27 -39.48 59.88
CA LEU A 234 30.11 -38.54 61.00
C LEU A 234 29.08 -37.44 60.65
N HIS A 235 28.11 -37.27 61.53
CA HIS A 235 27.24 -36.10 61.61
C HIS A 235 28.04 -34.88 62.12
N GLY A 236 27.73 -33.71 61.57
CA GLY A 236 27.35 -32.59 62.42
C GLY A 236 28.25 -31.34 62.47
N VAL A 237 27.62 -30.22 62.09
CA VAL A 237 27.57 -28.96 62.88
C VAL A 237 28.82 -28.06 62.87
N LEU A 238 28.76 -26.89 62.21
CA LEU A 238 28.46 -25.57 62.81
C LEU A 238 28.85 -24.41 61.85
N CYS A 239 27.98 -23.40 61.79
CA CYS A 239 28.18 -22.08 61.18
C CYS A 239 29.14 -21.15 61.96
N HIS A 240 29.42 -19.98 61.36
CA HIS A 240 30.06 -18.73 61.86
C HIS A 240 31.54 -18.54 61.48
N THR A 241 32.08 -17.37 61.06
CA THR A 241 31.63 -15.97 60.88
C THR A 241 32.82 -15.13 60.29
N PHE A 242 32.57 -14.20 59.34
CA PHE A 242 33.19 -12.86 59.12
C PHE A 242 34.74 -12.69 58.97
N PRO A 243 35.35 -11.50 58.63
CA PRO A 243 34.90 -10.23 57.99
C PRO A 243 35.87 -9.60 56.91
N HIS A 244 35.40 -8.49 56.29
CA HIS A 244 36.11 -7.31 55.70
C HIS A 244 37.02 -7.37 54.44
N GLY A 245 36.52 -6.72 53.36
CA GLY A 245 37.22 -5.76 52.46
C GLY A 245 38.20 -6.32 51.41
N GLY A 246 38.21 -5.95 50.13
CA GLY A 246 37.43 -5.01 49.31
C GLY A 246 38.04 -4.89 47.87
N ILE A 247 37.32 -4.15 47.01
CA ILE A 247 37.74 -3.40 45.79
C ILE A 247 37.68 -4.07 44.38
N ALA A 248 36.82 -3.43 43.55
CA ALA A 248 36.78 -3.21 42.08
C ALA A 248 36.49 -4.41 41.13
N TYR A 249 35.62 -4.32 40.10
CA TYR A 249 35.44 -3.25 39.09
C TYR A 249 33.98 -3.06 38.63
N GLN A 250 33.72 -1.85 38.12
CA GLN A 250 32.53 -1.34 37.43
C GLN A 250 32.05 -2.19 36.25
N ILE A 251 30.73 -2.40 36.14
CA ILE A 251 30.04 -2.55 34.85
C ILE A 251 29.07 -1.38 34.73
N ALA A 252 29.32 -0.54 33.73
CA ALA A 252 28.61 0.70 33.47
C ALA A 252 27.19 0.43 32.94
N LEU A 253 26.18 0.91 33.67
CA LEU A 253 24.86 1.18 33.13
C LEU A 253 24.94 2.47 32.30
N TYR A 254 25.04 2.33 30.98
CA TYR A 254 24.83 3.47 30.09
C TYR A 254 23.34 3.77 29.95
N ARG A 255 22.98 4.90 30.54
CA ARG A 255 21.72 5.63 30.42
C ARG A 255 21.68 6.23 29.00
N CYS A 256 20.81 5.71 28.11
CA CYS A 256 20.50 6.38 26.85
C CYS A 256 19.86 7.74 27.15
N LYS A 257 20.56 8.83 26.79
CA LYS A 257 19.95 10.15 26.61
C LYS A 257 19.18 10.16 25.28
N PRO A 258 18.06 10.90 25.19
CA PRO A 258 17.31 11.07 23.95
C PRO A 258 18.08 11.94 22.95
N LEU A 259 17.85 11.65 21.66
CA LEU A 259 18.38 12.36 20.50
C LEU A 259 18.01 13.84 20.52
N GLU A 260 19.00 14.70 20.28
CA GLU A 260 18.81 16.09 19.84
C GLU A 260 19.00 16.14 18.31
N ASP A 261 18.06 16.80 17.63
CA ASP A 261 18.04 17.04 16.19
C ASP A 261 19.20 17.93 15.73
N PRO A 262 19.84 17.64 14.57
CA PRO A 262 20.57 18.65 13.82
C PRO A 262 19.76 19.13 12.62
N SER A 263 19.33 20.40 12.68
CA SER A 263 18.88 21.19 11.54
C SER A 263 19.95 21.26 10.45
N PRO A 264 19.62 21.15 9.14
CA PRO A 264 20.57 21.38 8.07
C PRO A 264 20.74 22.88 7.75
N PRO A 265 21.96 23.33 7.39
CA PRO A 265 22.28 24.72 7.09
C PRO A 265 21.92 25.14 5.67
N GLU A 266 21.62 26.44 5.52
CA GLU A 266 21.47 27.17 4.26
C GLU A 266 22.80 27.25 3.50
N GLY A 267 22.78 27.04 2.17
CA GLY A 267 23.95 27.29 1.32
C GLY A 267 23.84 26.74 -0.09
N THR A 268 23.85 27.65 -1.05
CA THR A 268 23.80 27.53 -2.52
C THR A 268 24.89 26.65 -3.15
N VAL A 269 24.60 26.06 -4.32
CA VAL A 269 25.27 26.31 -5.64
C VAL A 269 24.80 25.28 -6.67
N ASN A 270 24.50 25.78 -7.86
CA ASN A 270 24.00 25.10 -9.05
C ASN A 270 24.99 24.09 -9.67
N ASP A 271 24.43 23.18 -10.46
CA ASP A 271 24.82 22.86 -11.85
C ASP A 271 24.83 21.35 -12.12
N CYS A 272 23.74 20.87 -12.74
CA CYS A 272 23.85 19.95 -13.88
C CYS A 272 22.50 19.80 -14.61
N VAL A 273 22.32 20.67 -15.61
CA VAL A 273 21.87 20.34 -16.97
C VAL A 273 20.65 19.40 -17.14
N THR A 274 19.52 20.06 -17.43
CA THR A 274 18.55 19.75 -18.48
C THR A 274 19.02 18.77 -19.56
N GLN A 275 18.37 17.61 -19.71
CA GLN A 275 18.09 17.07 -21.03
C GLN A 275 16.99 15.98 -21.03
N CYS A 276 16.17 16.03 -22.09
CA CYS A 276 15.29 15.00 -22.63
C CYS A 276 13.77 15.03 -22.33
N VAL A 277 13.08 15.60 -23.34
CA VAL A 277 11.87 15.10 -24.01
C VAL A 277 10.50 15.41 -23.39
N ARG A 278 9.94 16.53 -23.87
CA ARG A 278 8.55 16.61 -24.32
C ARG A 278 8.40 15.87 -25.64
N ALA A 279 7.34 15.09 -25.79
CA ALA A 279 6.36 15.15 -26.89
C ALA A 279 5.73 13.76 -27.13
N CYS A 280 4.47 13.61 -26.74
CA CYS A 280 3.48 12.72 -27.37
C CYS A 280 2.09 13.14 -26.88
N ASP A 281 1.57 14.23 -27.42
CA ASP A 281 0.12 14.50 -27.46
C ASP A 281 -0.37 14.02 -28.82
N TYR A 282 -1.26 13.03 -28.83
CA TYR A 282 -1.95 12.56 -30.03
C TYR A 282 -3.21 13.41 -30.21
N SER A 283 -3.22 14.20 -31.29
CA SER A 283 -4.39 14.89 -31.84
C SER A 283 -5.06 13.97 -32.87
N THR A 284 -6.37 13.78 -32.76
CA THR A 284 -7.20 13.14 -33.79
C THR A 284 -8.05 14.21 -34.47
N ASP A 285 -7.68 14.59 -35.70
CA ASP A 285 -8.54 15.35 -36.60
C ASP A 285 -8.81 14.52 -37.87
N THR A 286 -10.10 14.21 -38.01
CA THR A 286 -10.93 14.27 -39.23
C THR A 286 -10.23 14.31 -40.60
N ILE A 287 -10.42 13.25 -41.39
CA ILE A 287 -10.28 13.26 -42.85
C ILE A 287 -11.67 13.31 -43.46
N THR A 288 -12.02 14.46 -44.04
CA THR A 288 -13.12 14.61 -44.99
C THR A 288 -12.53 14.54 -46.40
N GLU A 289 -13.11 13.67 -47.21
CA GLU A 289 -12.88 13.56 -48.65
C GLU A 289 -13.26 14.85 -49.38
N CYS A 290 -12.49 15.21 -50.40
CA CYS A 290 -12.97 15.97 -51.56
C CYS A 290 -12.17 15.55 -52.80
N THR A 291 -12.95 15.20 -53.83
CA THR A 291 -12.67 15.09 -55.28
C THR A 291 -11.44 15.79 -55.82
#